data_AF-A0A4R6Q1A7-F1
#
_entry.id   AF-A0A4R6Q1A7-F1
#
_cell.length_a   1.000
_cell.length_b   1.000
_cell.length_c   1.000
_cell.angle_alpha   90.00
_cell.angle_beta   90.00
_cell.angle_gamma   90.00
#
_symmetry.space_group_name_H-M   'P 1'
#
loop_
_entity.id
_entity.type
_entity.pdbx_description
1 polymer ?
#
loop_
_entity_poly.entity_id
_entity_poly.type
_entity_poly.pdbx_seq_one_letter_code
_entity_poly.pdbx_strand_id
1 'polypeptide(L)'
;MGMDKQTVRTLNRLIDMKVDTEKKLTALTIQDILSMQGVTVSEIHIITELQDAVKKHKVISYLGQGTDDLPKKTEKEDEFYGREGEDY
;
A
#
# COMPACT_ATOMS: atom_id res chain seq x y z
N MET A 1 6.79 8.63 -8.19
CA MET A 1 6.29 7.24 -8.25
C MET A 1 4.79 7.33 -8.47
N GLY A 2 4.26 6.60 -9.44
CA GLY A 2 2.83 6.58 -9.75
C GLY A 2 2.19 5.30 -9.23
N MET A 3 0.87 5.33 -9.06
CA MET A 3 0.10 4.17 -8.66
C MET A 3 0.31 3.01 -9.64
N ASP A 4 0.37 1.78 -9.13
CA ASP A 4 0.51 0.59 -9.98
C ASP A 4 -0.65 0.47 -11.00
N LYS A 5 -0.33 0.04 -12.23
CA LYS A 5 -1.31 -0.04 -13.33
C LYS A 5 -2.43 -1.03 -13.05
N GLN A 6 -2.11 -2.13 -12.36
CA GLN A 6 -3.10 -3.14 -12.01
C GLN A 6 -4.03 -2.60 -10.92
N THR A 7 -3.48 -1.91 -9.90
CA THR A 7 -4.29 -1.22 -8.88
C THR A 7 -5.27 -0.23 -9.50
N VAL A 8 -4.81 0.60 -10.44
CA VAL A 8 -5.67 1.56 -11.16
C VAL A 8 -6.79 0.84 -11.93
N ARG A 9 -6.48 -0.26 -12.62
CA ARG A 9 -7.48 -1.05 -13.34
C ARG A 9 -8.52 -1.65 -12.40
N THR A 10 -8.08 -2.23 -11.27
CA THR A 10 -8.96 -2.81 -10.26
C THR A 10 -9.91 -1.74 -9.70
N LEU A 11 -9.40 -0.54 -9.41
CA LEU A 11 -10.20 0.59 -8.92
C LEU A 11 -11.27 1.00 -9.95
N ASN A 12 -10.91 1.16 -11.22
CA ASN A 12 -11.88 1.50 -12.27
C ASN A 12 -13.00 0.46 -12.36
N ARG A 13 -12.65 -0.83 -12.31
CA ARG A 13 -13.63 -1.92 -12.32
C ARG A 13 -14.59 -1.88 -11.13
N LEU A 14 -14.09 -1.61 -9.92
CA LEU A 14 -14.95 -1.47 -8.73
C LEU A 14 -15.94 -0.31 -8.90
N ILE A 15 -15.48 0.82 -9.44
CA ILE A 15 -16.31 2.00 -9.71
C ILE A 15 -17.38 1.68 -10.75
N ASP A 16 -17.03 0.97 -11.84
CA ASP A 16 -17.99 0.53 -12.86
C ASP A 16 -19.09 -0.37 -12.28
N MET A 17 -18.74 -1.18 -11.27
CA MET A 17 -19.66 -2.02 -10.50
C MET A 17 -20.42 -1.27 -9.40
N LYS A 18 -20.35 0.07 -9.36
CA LYS A 18 -20.98 0.94 -8.35
C LYS A 18 -20.47 0.74 -6.92
N VAL A 19 -19.26 0.19 -6.78
CA VAL A 19 -18.50 0.08 -5.53
C VAL A 19 -17.62 1.33 -5.40
N ASP A 20 -18.26 2.47 -5.13
CA ASP A 20 -17.68 3.83 -5.18
C ASP A 20 -17.47 4.47 -3.79
N THR A 21 -17.70 3.71 -2.72
CA THR A 21 -17.47 4.16 -1.34
C THR A 21 -16.73 3.11 -0.55
N GLU A 22 -15.97 3.53 0.45
CA GLU A 22 -15.27 2.64 1.39
C GLU A 22 -16.20 1.64 2.09
N LYS A 23 -17.45 2.05 2.36
CA LYS A 23 -18.47 1.18 2.94
C LYS A 23 -18.88 0.07 1.98
N LYS A 24 -19.09 0.37 0.70
CA LYS A 24 -19.38 -0.67 -0.32
C LYS A 24 -18.16 -1.56 -0.55
N LEU A 25 -16.99 -0.92 -0.63
CA LEU A 25 -15.64 -1.45 -0.36
C LEU A 25 -15.64 -2.69 0.53
N THR A 26 -15.81 -2.40 1.81
CA THR A 26 -15.65 -3.32 2.91
C THR A 26 -16.81 -4.28 3.08
N ALA A 27 -17.95 -4.02 2.44
CA ALA A 27 -19.11 -4.91 2.42
C ALA A 27 -18.99 -6.07 1.42
N LEU A 28 -18.11 -5.95 0.40
CA LEU A 28 -17.88 -7.04 -0.55
C LEU A 28 -17.36 -8.29 0.16
N THR A 29 -18.06 -9.40 -0.01
CA THR A 29 -17.61 -10.70 0.47
C THR A 29 -16.67 -11.35 -0.55
N ILE A 30 -15.91 -12.35 -0.12
CA ILE A 30 -15.07 -13.16 -1.03
C ILE A 30 -15.92 -13.79 -2.14
N GLN A 31 -17.16 -14.19 -1.85
CA GLN A 31 -18.06 -14.76 -2.86
C GLN A 31 -18.48 -13.70 -3.90
N ASP A 32 -18.73 -12.46 -3.47
CA ASP A 32 -19.04 -11.36 -4.40
C ASP A 32 -17.85 -11.07 -5.32
N ILE A 33 -16.64 -11.03 -4.75
CA ILE A 33 -15.41 -10.80 -5.51
C ILE A 33 -15.17 -11.92 -6.52
N LEU A 34 -15.31 -13.19 -6.12
CA LEU A 34 -15.16 -14.35 -7.00
C LEU A 34 -16.23 -14.39 -8.12
N SER A 35 -17.38 -13.75 -7.89
CA SER A 35 -18.46 -13.66 -8.88
C SER A 35 -18.25 -12.54 -9.90
N MET A 36 -17.24 -11.68 -9.73
CA MET A 36 -16.90 -10.62 -10.68
C MET A 36 -16.41 -11.21 -12.01
N GLN A 37 -17.12 -10.95 -13.10
CA GLN A 37 -16.79 -11.54 -14.40
C GLN A 37 -15.37 -11.17 -14.85
N GLY A 38 -14.55 -12.19 -15.14
CA GLY A 38 -13.18 -12.00 -15.63
C GLY A 38 -12.23 -11.38 -14.60
N VAL A 39 -12.52 -11.50 -13.31
CA VAL A 39 -11.58 -11.11 -12.24
C VAL A 39 -10.37 -12.05 -12.24
N THR A 40 -9.18 -11.47 -12.06
CA THR A 40 -7.93 -12.21 -11.94
C THR A 40 -7.55 -12.42 -10.48
N VAL A 41 -6.78 -13.47 -10.17
CA VAL A 41 -6.29 -13.74 -8.80
C VAL A 41 -5.54 -12.52 -8.23
N SER A 42 -4.80 -11.83 -9.08
CA SER A 42 -4.05 -10.63 -8.71
C SER A 42 -4.99 -9.45 -8.34
N GLU A 43 -6.10 -9.27 -9.07
CA GLU A 43 -7.12 -8.28 -8.72
C GLU A 43 -7.85 -8.64 -7.43
N ILE A 44 -8.15 -9.92 -7.19
CA ILE A 44 -8.74 -10.40 -5.92
C ILE A 44 -7.82 -10.00 -4.76
N HIS A 45 -6.51 -10.24 -4.89
CA HIS A 45 -5.54 -9.87 -3.87
C HIS A 45 -5.56 -8.36 -3.60
N ILE A 46 -5.50 -7.53 -4.65
CA ILE A 46 -5.58 -6.07 -4.51
C ILE A 46 -6.88 -5.64 -3.80
N ILE A 47 -8.02 -6.23 -4.15
CA ILE A 47 -9.30 -5.89 -3.51
C ILE A 47 -9.23 -6.22 -2.01
N THR A 48 -8.69 -7.39 -1.64
CA THR A 48 -8.58 -7.79 -0.23
C THR A 48 -7.62 -6.90 0.56
N GLU A 49 -6.48 -6.53 -0.02
CA GLU A 49 -5.55 -5.59 0.61
C GLU A 49 -6.14 -4.19 0.73
N LEU A 50 -6.86 -3.72 -0.28
CA LEU A 50 -7.54 -2.43 -0.26
C LEU A 50 -8.63 -2.41 0.82
N GLN A 51 -9.40 -3.49 0.98
CA GLN A 51 -10.37 -3.64 2.08
C GLN A 51 -9.69 -3.53 3.45
N ASP A 52 -8.51 -4.12 3.63
CA ASP A 52 -7.73 -4.03 4.87
C ASP A 52 -7.16 -2.62 5.09
N ALA A 53 -6.65 -1.99 4.03
CA ALA A 53 -6.15 -0.61 4.06
C ALA A 53 -7.25 0.39 4.46
N VAL A 54 -8.48 0.21 3.96
CA VAL A 54 -9.65 1.00 4.37
C VAL A 54 -9.95 0.82 5.86
N LYS A 55 -10.01 -0.42 6.35
CA LYS A 55 -10.26 -0.72 7.77
C LYS A 55 -9.20 -0.13 8.70
N LYS A 56 -7.96 -0.01 8.22
CA LYS A 56 -6.83 0.55 8.96
C LYS A 56 -6.66 2.07 8.80
N HIS A 57 -7.50 2.73 8.00
CA HIS A 57 -7.36 4.15 7.62
C HIS A 57 -6.00 4.46 6.95
N LYS A 58 -5.49 3.52 6.13
CA LYS A 58 -4.18 3.60 5.44
C LYS A 58 -4.29 3.50 3.92
N VAL A 59 -5.42 3.89 3.34
CA VAL A 59 -5.66 3.80 1.88
C VAL A 59 -4.59 4.54 1.07
N ILE A 60 -4.23 5.75 1.49
CA ILE A 60 -3.22 6.54 0.77
C ILE A 60 -1.83 5.89 0.88
N SER A 61 -1.45 5.39 2.06
CA SER A 61 -0.18 4.68 2.24
C SER A 61 -0.12 3.42 1.38
N TYR A 62 -1.22 2.65 1.29
CA TYR A 62 -1.33 1.49 0.39
C TYR A 62 -1.20 1.88 -1.10
N LEU A 63 -2.00 2.83 -1.57
CA LEU A 63 -2.02 3.24 -2.99
C LEU A 63 -0.71 3.93 -3.43
N GLY A 64 -0.12 4.71 -2.53
CA GLY A 64 1.14 5.41 -2.75
C GLY A 64 2.38 4.54 -2.52
N GLN A 65 2.22 3.30 -2.04
CA GLN A 65 3.30 2.43 -1.56
C GLN A 65 4.20 3.15 -0.52
N GLY A 66 3.61 4.05 0.25
CA GLY A 66 4.27 4.79 1.32
C GLY A 66 4.23 4.00 2.63
N THR A 67 5.19 4.27 3.50
CA THR A 67 5.16 3.82 4.88
C THR A 67 4.98 5.01 5.81
N ASP A 68 4.17 4.83 6.86
CA ASP A 68 4.03 5.83 7.93
C ASP A 68 5.22 5.78 8.90
N ASP A 69 6.13 4.80 8.75
CA ASP A 69 7.36 4.75 9.52
C ASP A 69 8.25 5.94 9.12
N LEU A 70 8.65 6.72 10.11
CA LEU A 70 9.76 7.65 9.95
C LEU A 70 10.98 6.86 9.46
N PRO A 71 11.77 7.38 8.50
CA PRO A 71 12.98 6.72 8.06
C PRO A 71 13.85 6.44 9.29
N LYS A 72 14.12 5.15 9.55
CA LYS A 72 15.06 4.75 10.59
C LYS A 72 16.40 5.39 10.23
N LYS A 73 16.79 6.43 10.98
CA LYS A 73 18.11 7.06 10.88
C LYS A 73 19.12 5.92 10.97
N THR A 74 19.81 5.64 9.88
CA THR A 74 20.84 4.60 9.87
C THR A 74 22.02 5.19 10.61
N GLU A 75 22.14 4.90 11.90
CA GLU A 75 23.30 5.26 12.73
C GLU A 75 24.52 4.50 12.19
N LYS A 76 25.23 5.10 11.23
CA LYS A 76 26.56 4.68 10.80
C LYS A 76 27.40 5.91 10.46
N GLU A 77 27.62 6.78 11.44
CA GLU A 77 28.55 7.91 11.33
C GLU A 77 29.24 8.20 12.68
N ASP A 78 29.86 7.22 13.34
CA ASP A 78 30.65 7.46 14.57
C ASP A 78 32.01 6.70 14.63
N GLU A 79 32.55 6.22 13.50
CA GLU A 79 33.87 5.52 13.49
C GLU A 79 34.93 6.11 12.54
N PHE A 80 34.81 7.39 12.12
CA PHE A 80 35.80 7.97 11.18
C PHE A 80 36.24 9.42 11.47
N TYR A 81 36.20 9.87 12.72
CA TYR A 81 37.02 11.00 13.20
C TYR A 81 37.62 10.53 14.53
N GLY A 82 38.92 10.51 14.81
CA GLY A 82 40.11 10.98 14.13
C GLY A 82 41.21 10.77 15.17
N ARG A 83 42.03 9.73 15.01
CA ARG A 83 43.25 9.58 15.81
C ARG A 83 44.28 10.54 15.22
N GLU A 84 44.20 11.81 15.57
CA GLU A 84 45.26 12.78 15.34
C GLU A 84 45.54 13.57 16.62
N GLY A 85 46.78 13.45 17.10
CA GLY A 85 47.44 14.49 17.90
C GLY A 85 47.45 14.32 19.41
N GLU A 86 48.37 13.50 19.93
CA GLU A 86 49.13 13.88 21.12
C GLU A 86 50.61 13.49 20.89
N ASP A 87 51.30 14.30 20.08
CA ASP A 87 52.74 14.52 20.23
C ASP A 87 52.89 15.80 21.06
N TYR A 88 53.44 15.68 22.28
CA TYR A 88 54.47 16.53 22.90
C TYR A 88 54.86 15.97 24.27
#